data_AF-A0A401RIK2-F1
#
_entry.id   AF-A0A401RIK2-F1
#
_cell.length_a   1.000
_cell.length_b   1.000
_cell.length_c   1.000
_cell.angle_alpha   90.00
_cell.angle_beta   90.00
_cell.angle_gamma   90.00
#
_symmetry.space_group_name_H-M   'P 1'
#
loop_
_entity.id
_entity.type
_entity.pdbx_description
1 polymer ?
#
loop_
_entity_poly.entity_id
_entity_poly.type
_entity_poly.pdbx_seq_one_letter_code
_entity_poly.pdbx_strand_id
1 'polypeptide(L)'
;MPFSDFVLALKDNPYFGAGFGLVGVGTALALARKGAQFGMVAFRRHCMITLEVTSRDKSYHWLLNWITHHAKRTQHLSVETSYLQHESGRISTTFDFVPSPGNHFIWYKSKWLRVERNREKQMIDLHTGTPWETVTLTSLGSNRQVFFDILREAKDLALKQQEGKTVMYTAMGAEWRPFGFPRRRRPLDSVVLDKGISENIVRDVKDFIGNPKWYTDRGKT
;
A
#
# COMPACT_ATOMS: atom_id res chain seq x y z
N MET A 1 -1.58 50.41 -45.55
CA MET A 1 -2.40 49.35 -46.15
C MET A 1 -2.91 48.47 -45.04
N PRO A 2 -4.24 48.30 -44.89
CA PRO A 2 -4.81 47.53 -43.80
C PRO A 2 -4.44 46.05 -43.95
N PHE A 3 -4.23 45.36 -42.82
CA PHE A 3 -3.81 43.96 -42.74
C PHE A 3 -4.75 43.00 -43.53
N SER A 4 -6.02 43.42 -43.71
CA SER A 4 -7.01 42.76 -44.55
C SER A 4 -6.60 42.63 -46.01
N ASP A 5 -5.98 43.66 -46.57
CA ASP A 5 -5.67 43.72 -48.01
C ASP A 5 -4.46 42.85 -48.34
N PHE A 6 -3.54 42.70 -47.38
CA PHE A 6 -2.40 41.79 -47.50
C PHE A 6 -2.82 40.31 -47.44
N VAL A 7 -3.79 39.99 -46.58
CA VAL A 7 -4.38 38.65 -46.47
C VAL A 7 -5.19 38.30 -47.72
N LEU A 8 -5.89 39.27 -48.31
CA LEU A 8 -6.64 39.10 -49.57
C LEU A 8 -5.70 38.89 -50.76
N ALA A 9 -4.63 39.68 -50.89
CA ALA A 9 -3.64 39.53 -51.97
C ALA A 9 -2.85 38.20 -51.90
N LEU A 10 -2.64 37.64 -50.70
CA LEU A 10 -2.01 36.33 -50.51
C LEU A 10 -2.94 35.15 -50.81
N LYS A 11 -4.26 35.34 -50.66
CA LYS A 11 -5.29 34.32 -50.91
C LYS A 11 -5.46 34.03 -52.40
N ASP A 12 -5.21 35.02 -53.26
CA ASP A 12 -5.30 34.89 -54.72
C ASP A 12 -4.12 34.13 -55.35
N ASN A 13 -3.09 33.75 -54.57
CA ASN A 13 -1.98 32.96 -55.08
C ASN A 13 -2.10 31.46 -54.69
N PRO A 14 -2.36 30.56 -55.65
CA PRO A 14 -2.61 29.14 -55.39
C PRO A 14 -1.44 28.42 -54.71
N TYR A 15 -0.19 28.89 -54.89
CA TYR A 15 0.98 28.32 -54.22
C TYR A 15 1.10 28.75 -52.74
N PHE A 16 0.62 29.95 -52.38
CA PHE A 16 0.63 30.42 -50.99
C PHE A 16 -0.55 29.86 -50.18
N GLY A 17 -1.69 29.60 -50.81
CA GLY A 17 -2.84 28.93 -50.16
C GLY A 17 -2.49 27.57 -49.56
N ALA A 18 -1.61 26.79 -50.21
CA ALA A 18 -1.11 25.51 -49.69
C ALA A 18 -0.23 25.67 -48.44
N GLY A 19 0.62 26.72 -48.40
CA GLY A 19 1.47 27.04 -47.23
C GLY A 19 0.66 27.50 -46.01
N PHE A 20 -0.36 28.35 -46.21
CA PHE A 20 -1.29 28.76 -45.15
C PHE A 20 -2.15 27.60 -44.64
N GLY A 21 -2.58 26.70 -45.53
CA GLY A 21 -3.28 25.47 -45.13
C GLY A 21 -2.43 24.60 -44.20
N LEU A 22 -1.14 24.45 -44.51
CA LEU A 22 -0.22 23.64 -43.72
C LEU A 22 0.09 24.28 -42.35
N VAL A 23 0.28 25.61 -42.31
CA VAL A 23 0.43 26.35 -41.05
C VAL A 23 -0.86 26.33 -40.21
N GLY A 24 -2.03 26.45 -40.84
CA GLY A 24 -3.33 26.35 -40.17
C GLY A 24 -3.58 24.98 -39.55
N VAL A 25 -3.32 23.91 -40.31
CA VAL A 25 -3.40 22.53 -39.81
C VAL A 25 -2.36 22.28 -38.71
N GLY A 26 -1.13 22.76 -38.88
CA GLY A 26 -0.06 22.64 -37.89
C GLY A 26 -0.38 23.34 -36.57
N THR A 27 -0.92 24.56 -36.63
CA THR A 27 -1.34 25.32 -35.45
C THR A 27 -2.55 24.68 -34.76
N ALA A 28 -3.55 24.21 -35.51
CA ALA A 28 -4.68 23.48 -34.96
C ALA A 28 -4.25 22.18 -34.26
N LEU A 29 -3.34 21.41 -34.88
CA LEU A 29 -2.83 20.17 -34.30
C LEU A 29 -1.97 20.42 -33.06
N ALA A 30 -1.20 21.51 -33.05
CA ALA A 30 -0.43 21.94 -31.88
C ALA A 30 -1.34 22.35 -30.70
N LEU A 31 -2.41 23.12 -30.98
CA LEU A 31 -3.40 23.50 -29.98
C LEU A 31 -4.16 22.28 -29.44
N ALA A 32 -4.57 21.35 -30.32
CA ALA A 32 -5.22 20.11 -29.91
C ALA A 32 -4.30 19.27 -29.00
N ARG A 33 -3.01 19.15 -29.34
CA ARG A 33 -2.03 18.45 -28.51
C ARG A 33 -1.87 19.11 -27.14
N LYS A 34 -1.78 20.45 -27.09
CA LYS A 34 -1.69 21.20 -25.82
C LYS A 34 -2.97 21.08 -24.99
N GLY A 35 -4.14 21.14 -25.63
CA GLY A 35 -5.43 20.94 -24.99
C GLY A 35 -5.57 19.53 -24.39
N ALA A 36 -5.16 18.50 -25.14
CA ALA A 36 -5.15 17.12 -24.66
C ALA A 36 -4.19 16.93 -23.47
N GLN A 37 -3.00 17.51 -23.52
CA GLN A 37 -2.06 17.48 -22.39
C GLN A 37 -2.64 18.16 -21.14
N PHE A 38 -3.24 19.33 -21.30
CA PHE A 38 -3.86 20.05 -20.18
C PHE A 38 -5.07 19.29 -19.63
N GLY A 39 -5.93 18.75 -20.50
CA GLY A 39 -7.06 17.90 -20.12
C GLY A 39 -6.62 16.66 -19.36
N MET A 40 -5.53 16.00 -19.79
CA MET A 40 -4.98 14.85 -19.09
C MET A 40 -4.44 15.20 -17.69
N VAL A 41 -3.78 16.36 -17.55
CA VAL A 41 -3.32 16.85 -16.24
C VAL A 41 -4.50 17.21 -15.32
N ALA A 42 -5.51 17.90 -15.84
CA ALA A 42 -6.71 18.24 -15.10
C ALA A 42 -7.45 16.98 -14.63
N PHE A 43 -7.55 15.97 -15.49
CA PHE A 43 -8.14 14.67 -15.17
C PHE A 43 -7.37 13.96 -14.05
N ARG A 44 -6.03 13.90 -14.13
CA ARG A 44 -5.20 13.33 -13.06
C ARG A 44 -5.36 14.08 -11.73
N ARG A 45 -5.58 15.39 -11.76
CA ARG A 45 -5.72 16.20 -10.54
C ARG A 45 -7.10 16.10 -9.90
N HIS A 46 -8.18 16.02 -10.68
CA HIS A 46 -9.55 16.12 -10.15
C HIS A 46 -10.29 14.79 -10.12
N CYS A 47 -9.95 13.85 -11.00
CA CYS A 47 -10.66 12.58 -11.15
C CYS A 47 -9.90 11.37 -10.59
N MET A 48 -8.70 11.58 -10.05
CA MET A 48 -7.88 10.52 -9.45
C MET A 48 -7.45 10.91 -8.05
N ILE A 49 -7.36 9.91 -7.19
CA ILE A 49 -6.77 10.03 -5.86
C ILE A 49 -5.59 9.07 -5.75
N THR A 50 -4.53 9.52 -5.10
CA THR A 50 -3.30 8.76 -4.91
C THR A 50 -2.97 8.65 -3.43
N LEU A 51 -2.61 7.46 -2.98
CA LEU A 51 -2.05 7.19 -1.66
C LEU A 51 -0.61 6.71 -1.84
N GLU A 52 0.33 7.33 -1.15
CA GLU A 52 1.74 6.95 -1.14
C GLU A 52 2.09 6.33 0.21
N VAL A 53 2.71 5.15 0.18
CA VAL A 53 3.22 4.45 1.36
C VAL A 53 4.69 4.15 1.14
N THR A 54 5.54 4.63 2.05
CA THR A 54 7.00 4.46 1.98
C THR A 54 7.45 3.23 2.76
N SER A 55 8.62 2.68 2.42
CA SER A 55 9.22 1.52 3.09
C SER A 55 9.53 1.74 4.58
N ARG A 56 9.60 3.00 5.02
CA ARG A 56 9.80 3.36 6.43
C ARG A 56 8.55 3.13 7.28
N ASP A 57 7.37 3.12 6.69
CA ASP A 57 6.12 2.86 7.41
C ASP A 57 5.92 1.35 7.62
N LYS A 58 5.45 0.95 8.81
CA LYS A 58 5.10 -0.43 9.14
C LYS A 58 3.99 -0.97 8.24
N SER A 59 3.12 -0.09 7.75
CA SER A 59 2.01 -0.45 6.86
C SER A 59 2.48 -0.98 5.50
N TYR A 60 3.74 -0.73 5.11
CA TYR A 60 4.32 -1.16 3.84
C TYR A 60 4.22 -2.68 3.62
N HIS A 61 4.71 -3.47 4.58
CA HIS A 61 4.71 -4.93 4.48
C HIS A 61 3.28 -5.51 4.51
N TRP A 62 2.39 -4.91 5.31
CA TRP A 62 0.99 -5.33 5.37
C TRP A 62 0.30 -5.10 4.03
N LEU A 63 0.57 -3.94 3.41
CA LEU A 63 0.02 -3.58 2.12
C LEU A 63 0.54 -4.50 1.02
N LEU A 64 1.85 -4.81 0.98
CA LEU A 64 2.41 -5.74 0.00
C LEU A 64 1.76 -7.13 0.09
N ASN A 65 1.58 -7.66 1.30
CA ASN A 65 0.92 -8.94 1.52
C ASN A 65 -0.55 -8.90 1.04
N TRP A 66 -1.27 -7.82 1.33
CA TRP A 66 -2.63 -7.62 0.83
C TRP A 66 -2.70 -7.55 -0.71
N ILE A 67 -1.74 -6.86 -1.34
CA ILE A 67 -1.64 -6.78 -2.80
C ILE A 67 -1.37 -8.17 -3.37
N THR A 68 -0.43 -8.94 -2.82
CA THR A 68 -0.16 -10.33 -3.27
C THR A 68 -1.43 -11.18 -3.23
N HIS A 69 -2.23 -11.07 -2.16
CA HIS A 69 -3.46 -11.84 -2.01
C HIS A 69 -4.54 -11.44 -3.05
N HIS A 70 -4.65 -10.15 -3.38
CA HIS A 70 -5.66 -9.64 -4.32
C HIS A 70 -5.21 -9.66 -5.79
N ALA A 71 -3.93 -9.48 -6.05
CA ALA A 71 -3.35 -9.36 -7.38
C ALA A 71 -2.99 -10.74 -7.97
N LYS A 72 -3.99 -11.63 -8.08
CA LYS A 72 -3.82 -13.01 -8.55
C LYS A 72 -3.30 -13.15 -9.99
N ARG A 73 -3.22 -12.05 -10.75
CA ARG A 73 -2.78 -12.02 -12.16
C ARG A 73 -1.67 -10.98 -12.41
N THR A 74 -0.73 -10.83 -11.48
CA THR A 74 0.47 -10.02 -11.73
C THR A 74 1.45 -10.75 -12.64
N GLN A 75 1.87 -10.09 -13.72
CA GLN A 75 2.83 -10.64 -14.68
C GLN A 75 4.28 -10.56 -14.19
N HIS A 76 4.59 -9.57 -13.34
CA HIS A 76 5.93 -9.36 -12.82
C HIS A 76 5.97 -9.63 -11.32
N LEU A 77 6.77 -10.63 -10.94
CA LEU A 77 6.90 -11.12 -9.58
C LEU A 77 8.35 -10.97 -9.12
N SER A 78 8.51 -10.66 -7.84
CA SER A 78 9.76 -10.71 -7.10
C SER A 78 9.61 -11.74 -5.99
N VAL A 79 10.72 -12.35 -5.59
CA VAL A 79 10.72 -13.41 -4.56
C VAL A 79 11.20 -12.80 -3.26
N GLU A 80 10.41 -13.02 -2.21
CA GLU A 80 10.82 -12.79 -0.82
C GLU A 80 11.15 -14.14 -0.20
N THR A 81 12.42 -14.35 0.12
CA THR A 81 12.90 -15.59 0.73
C THR A 81 13.01 -15.39 2.23
N SER A 82 12.20 -16.11 3.01
CA SER A 82 12.42 -16.21 4.45
C SER A 82 13.36 -17.39 4.71
N TYR A 83 14.57 -17.06 5.14
CA TYR A 83 15.60 -18.04 5.52
C TYR A 83 15.67 -18.10 7.04
N LEU A 84 15.20 -19.20 7.63
CA LEU A 84 15.28 -19.47 9.05
C LEU A 84 16.24 -20.63 9.29
N GLN A 85 17.45 -20.31 9.74
CA GLN A 85 18.41 -21.30 10.20
C GLN A 85 18.19 -21.55 11.69
N HIS A 86 17.78 -22.77 12.02
CA HIS A 86 17.66 -23.20 13.40
C HIS A 86 19.05 -23.47 14.01
N GLU A 87 19.20 -23.27 15.31
CA GLU A 87 20.43 -23.59 16.06
C GLU A 87 20.85 -25.07 15.92
N SER A 88 19.89 -25.95 15.63
CA SER A 88 20.12 -27.38 15.35
C SER A 88 20.72 -27.65 13.95
N GLY A 89 21.04 -26.62 13.17
CA GLY A 89 21.52 -26.73 11.78
C GLY A 89 20.41 -26.98 10.75
N ARG A 90 19.14 -27.10 11.16
CA ARG A 90 18.02 -27.26 10.23
C ARG A 90 17.71 -25.93 9.54
N ILE A 91 17.69 -25.91 8.22
CA ILE A 91 17.33 -24.75 7.42
C ILE A 91 15.86 -24.88 7.00
N SER A 92 15.04 -23.90 7.36
CA SER A 92 13.66 -23.75 6.87
C SER A 92 13.61 -22.57 5.92
N THR A 93 13.46 -22.84 4.63
CA THR A 93 13.29 -21.81 3.60
C THR A 93 11.84 -21.79 3.11
N THR A 94 11.23 -20.61 3.15
CA THR A 94 9.92 -20.37 2.51
C THR A 94 10.07 -19.25 1.49
N PHE A 95 9.46 -19.45 0.32
CA PHE A 95 9.46 -18.49 -0.77
C PHE A 95 8.07 -17.92 -0.92
N ASP A 96 7.94 -16.61 -0.72
CA ASP A 96 6.72 -15.88 -0.97
C ASP A 96 6.90 -15.03 -2.24
N PHE A 97 5.89 -15.04 -3.11
CA PHE A 97 5.89 -14.20 -4.30
C PHE A 97 5.25 -12.85 -3.97
N VAL A 98 5.94 -11.76 -4.30
CA VAL A 98 5.45 -10.39 -4.15
C VAL A 98 5.49 -9.67 -5.49
N PRO A 99 4.61 -8.69 -5.76
CA PRO A 99 4.67 -7.91 -6.99
C PRO A 99 6.04 -7.25 -7.15
N SER A 100 6.66 -7.39 -8.32
CA SER A 100 7.94 -6.72 -8.59
C SER A 100 7.77 -5.19 -8.61
N PRO A 101 8.86 -4.42 -8.47
CA PRO A 101 8.85 -3.00 -8.81
C PRO A 101 8.29 -2.79 -10.23
N GLY A 102 7.40 -1.82 -10.39
CA GLY A 102 6.65 -1.59 -11.62
C GLY A 102 5.18 -1.22 -11.39
N ASN A 103 4.42 -1.22 -12.48
CA ASN A 103 3.00 -0.89 -12.49
C ASN A 103 2.14 -2.16 -12.57
N HIS A 104 1.15 -2.25 -11.70
CA HIS A 104 0.19 -3.35 -11.61
C HIS A 104 -1.23 -2.80 -11.56
N PHE A 105 -2.20 -3.54 -12.07
CA PHE A 105 -3.61 -3.18 -12.00
C PHE A 105 -4.38 -4.24 -11.23
N ILE A 106 -5.17 -3.80 -10.25
CA ILE A 106 -6.02 -4.65 -9.44
C ILE A 106 -7.45 -4.17 -9.52
N TRP A 107 -8.39 -5.11 -9.45
CA TRP A 107 -9.81 -4.83 -9.38
C TRP A 107 -10.29 -5.02 -7.95
N TYR A 108 -10.80 -3.96 -7.33
CA TYR A 108 -11.24 -3.98 -5.93
C TYR A 108 -12.49 -3.12 -5.74
N LYS A 109 -13.51 -3.68 -5.09
CA LYS A 109 -14.82 -3.04 -4.83
C LYS A 109 -15.38 -2.26 -6.04
N SER A 110 -15.40 -2.93 -7.21
CA SER A 110 -15.88 -2.37 -8.48
C SER A 110 -15.10 -1.16 -9.01
N LYS A 111 -13.83 -1.04 -8.62
CA LYS A 111 -12.90 0.01 -9.09
C LYS A 111 -11.59 -0.59 -9.55
N TRP A 112 -11.04 0.00 -10.61
CA TRP A 112 -9.65 -0.19 -10.99
C TRP A 112 -8.75 0.59 -10.04
N LEU A 113 -7.80 -0.11 -9.42
CA LEU A 113 -6.66 0.51 -8.76
C LEU A 113 -5.40 0.22 -9.56
N ARG A 114 -4.63 1.27 -9.80
CA ARG A 114 -3.25 1.17 -10.27
C ARG A 114 -2.35 1.16 -9.05
N VAL A 115 -1.51 0.14 -8.95
CA VAL A 115 -0.49 -0.03 -7.92
C VAL A 115 0.87 0.16 -8.57
N GLU A 116 1.61 1.14 -8.13
CA GLU A 116 2.96 1.42 -8.64
C GLU A 116 3.97 1.23 -7.51
N ARG A 117 4.89 0.28 -7.66
CA ARG A 117 6.00 0.09 -6.73
C ARG A 117 7.27 0.66 -7.35
N ASN A 118 7.81 1.72 -6.77
CA ASN A 118 9.05 2.33 -7.20
C ASN A 118 10.17 2.01 -6.19
N ARG A 119 11.38 1.73 -6.71
CA ARG A 119 12.58 1.50 -5.91
C ARG A 119 13.62 2.52 -6.33
N GLU A 120 13.97 3.41 -5.42
CA GLU A 120 14.96 4.45 -5.67
C GLU A 120 16.36 3.87 -5.54
N LYS A 121 17.15 3.96 -6.62
CA LYS A 121 18.49 3.35 -6.68
C LYS A 121 19.57 4.16 -5.97
N GLN A 122 19.31 5.44 -5.71
CA GLN A 122 20.29 6.38 -5.16
C GLN A 122 20.20 6.52 -3.64
N MET A 123 19.02 6.30 -3.06
CA MET A 123 18.80 6.38 -1.62
C MET A 123 18.80 4.98 -1.00
N ILE A 124 19.71 4.77 -0.08
CA ILE A 124 19.77 3.56 0.76
C ILE A 124 19.44 4.01 2.18
N ASP A 125 18.53 3.30 2.83
CA ASP A 125 18.26 3.55 4.24
C ASP A 125 19.45 3.07 5.08
N LEU A 126 20.03 4.01 5.85
CA LEU A 126 21.24 3.80 6.63
C LEU A 126 21.06 2.74 7.72
N HIS A 127 19.84 2.53 8.20
CA HIS A 127 19.54 1.55 9.25
C HIS A 127 19.33 0.12 8.74
N THR A 128 18.72 -0.03 7.56
CA THR A 128 18.35 -1.35 7.03
C THR A 128 19.25 -1.82 5.90
N GLY A 129 20.05 -0.92 5.29
CA GLY A 129 20.86 -1.22 4.11
C GLY A 129 20.01 -1.55 2.88
N THR A 130 18.69 -1.35 2.95
CA THR A 130 17.76 -1.61 1.86
C THR A 130 17.53 -0.33 1.05
N PRO A 131 17.38 -0.41 -0.28
CA PRO A 131 17.04 0.77 -1.07
C PRO A 131 15.66 1.30 -0.70
N TRP A 132 15.49 2.60 -0.80
CA TRP A 132 14.21 3.24 -0.50
C TRP A 132 13.14 2.76 -1.49
N GLU A 133 12.01 2.29 -0.97
CA GLU A 133 10.89 1.82 -1.79
C GLU A 133 9.62 2.58 -1.44
N THR A 134 8.82 2.84 -2.47
CA THR A 134 7.53 3.53 -2.36
C THR A 134 6.47 2.77 -3.12
N VAL A 135 5.32 2.55 -2.51
CA VAL A 135 4.12 2.02 -3.17
C VAL A 135 3.07 3.11 -3.28
N THR A 136 2.68 3.40 -4.52
CA THR A 136 1.66 4.39 -4.85
C THR A 136 0.41 3.70 -5.36
N LEU A 137 -0.70 3.86 -4.64
CA LEU A 137 -2.02 3.39 -5.04
C LEU A 137 -2.80 4.53 -5.67
N THR A 138 -3.23 4.36 -6.91
CA THR A 138 -4.06 5.33 -7.62
C THR A 138 -5.42 4.72 -7.90
N SER A 139 -6.50 5.40 -7.52
CA SER A 139 -7.87 5.00 -7.82
C SER A 139 -8.61 6.09 -8.58
N LEU A 140 -9.58 5.69 -9.40
CA LEU A 140 -10.51 6.61 -10.07
C LEU A 140 -11.60 7.09 -9.09
N GLY A 141 -11.89 8.39 -9.14
CA GLY A 141 -12.86 9.07 -8.29
C GLY A 141 -12.23 9.77 -7.08
N SER A 142 -13.06 10.42 -6.26
CA SER A 142 -12.60 11.27 -5.15
C SER A 142 -12.78 10.64 -3.76
N ASN A 143 -13.24 9.38 -3.70
CA ASN A 143 -13.57 8.73 -2.42
C ASN A 143 -12.33 8.12 -1.75
N ARG A 144 -11.83 8.79 -0.71
CA ARG A 144 -10.69 8.35 0.12
C ARG A 144 -10.98 7.12 0.99
N GLN A 145 -12.26 6.80 1.23
CA GLN A 145 -12.66 5.67 2.07
C GLN A 145 -12.14 4.33 1.55
N VAL A 146 -11.99 4.20 0.23
CA VAL A 146 -11.39 3.01 -0.40
C VAL A 146 -10.00 2.71 0.16
N PHE A 147 -9.17 3.73 0.38
CA PHE A 147 -7.83 3.53 0.90
C PHE A 147 -7.82 3.13 2.37
N PHE A 148 -8.72 3.72 3.19
CA PHE A 148 -8.87 3.31 4.59
C PHE A 148 -9.33 1.85 4.69
N ASP A 149 -10.25 1.44 3.84
CA ASP A 149 -10.72 0.06 3.80
C ASP A 149 -9.58 -0.90 3.41
N ILE A 150 -8.77 -0.57 2.40
CA ILE A 150 -7.60 -1.36 1.99
C ILE A 150 -6.60 -1.48 3.13
N LEU A 151 -6.24 -0.36 3.78
CA LEU A 151 -5.28 -0.37 4.90
C LEU A 151 -5.81 -1.18 6.08
N ARG A 152 -7.12 -1.10 6.37
CA ARG A 152 -7.76 -1.88 7.43
C ARG A 152 -7.72 -3.38 7.10
N GLU A 153 -8.11 -3.77 5.89
CA GLU A 153 -8.05 -5.16 5.44
C GLU A 153 -6.61 -5.70 5.44
N ALA A 154 -5.64 -4.90 5.00
CA ALA A 154 -4.22 -5.26 5.01
C ALA A 154 -3.70 -5.51 6.44
N LYS A 155 -4.06 -4.62 7.38
CA LYS A 155 -3.76 -4.79 8.79
C LYS A 155 -4.41 -6.06 9.35
N ASP A 156 -5.70 -6.29 9.07
CA ASP A 156 -6.42 -7.44 9.57
C ASP A 156 -5.86 -8.75 9.00
N LEU A 157 -5.40 -8.76 7.74
CA LEU A 157 -4.72 -9.89 7.12
C LEU A 157 -3.35 -10.17 7.77
N ALA A 158 -2.56 -9.13 8.04
CA ALA A 158 -1.29 -9.27 8.74
C ALA A 158 -1.49 -9.75 10.19
N LEU A 159 -2.50 -9.22 10.89
CA LEU A 159 -2.87 -9.67 12.22
C LEU A 159 -3.31 -11.13 12.20
N LYS A 160 -4.13 -11.57 11.25
CA LYS A 160 -4.51 -12.99 11.10
C LYS A 160 -3.32 -13.93 10.88
N GLN A 161 -2.26 -13.48 10.22
CA GLN A 161 -1.05 -14.28 10.04
C GLN A 161 -0.21 -14.39 11.33
N GLN A 162 -0.31 -13.38 12.20
CA GLN A 162 0.27 -13.38 13.54
C GLN A 162 -0.67 -13.95 14.60
N GLU A 163 -1.97 -14.05 14.30
CA GLU A 163 -3.00 -14.54 15.21
C GLU A 163 -2.64 -15.96 15.61
N GLY A 164 -2.67 -16.15 16.92
CA GLY A 164 -2.33 -17.42 17.51
C GLY A 164 -0.83 -17.64 17.65
N LYS A 165 0.02 -16.61 17.75
CA LYS A 165 1.37 -16.76 18.31
C LYS A 165 1.55 -15.90 19.58
N THR A 166 1.89 -16.53 20.69
CA THR A 166 2.23 -15.89 21.98
C THR A 166 3.74 -15.72 22.07
N VAL A 167 4.21 -14.48 22.19
CA VAL A 167 5.62 -14.17 22.45
C VAL A 167 5.86 -14.29 23.95
N MET A 168 6.81 -15.12 24.35
CA MET A 168 7.24 -15.22 25.75
C MET A 168 8.35 -14.20 25.98
N TYR A 169 8.32 -13.52 27.13
CA TYR A 169 9.40 -12.64 27.56
C TYR A 169 10.06 -13.25 28.80
N THR A 170 11.39 -13.15 28.87
CA THR A 170 12.16 -13.52 30.05
C THR A 170 12.98 -12.33 30.52
N ALA A 171 13.21 -12.23 31.83
CA ALA A 171 14.09 -11.23 32.40
C ALA A 171 15.54 -11.65 32.14
N MET A 172 16.30 -10.82 31.41
CA MET A 172 17.74 -10.93 31.26
C MET A 172 18.40 -9.74 31.95
N GLY A 173 18.94 -9.96 33.16
CA GLY A 173 19.47 -8.89 34.00
C GLY A 173 18.36 -7.92 34.39
N ALA A 174 18.44 -6.67 33.93
CA ALA A 174 17.47 -5.61 34.21
C ALA A 174 16.45 -5.37 33.07
N GLU A 175 16.50 -6.13 31.97
CA GLU A 175 15.64 -5.93 30.80
C GLU A 175 14.76 -7.14 30.50
N TRP A 176 13.54 -6.90 30.00
CA TRP A 176 12.68 -7.96 29.45
C TRP A 176 13.02 -8.19 27.98
N ARG A 177 13.43 -9.40 27.64
CA ARG A 177 13.76 -9.79 26.26
C ARG A 177 12.85 -10.94 25.79
N PRO A 178 12.44 -10.95 24.52
CA PRO A 178 11.73 -12.08 23.95
C PRO A 178 12.55 -13.37 24.13
N PHE A 179 11.89 -14.44 24.59
CA PHE A 179 12.49 -15.74 24.85
C PHE A 179 11.93 -16.80 23.90
N GLY A 180 12.83 -17.33 23.05
CA GLY A 180 12.50 -18.36 22.08
C GLY A 180 11.56 -17.88 20.96
N PHE A 181 11.03 -18.83 20.20
CA PHE A 181 10.13 -18.54 19.09
C PHE A 181 8.70 -18.26 19.58
N PRO A 182 7.96 -17.34 18.95
CA PRO A 182 6.54 -17.14 19.22
C PRO A 182 5.76 -18.46 19.12
N ARG A 183 5.16 -18.89 20.23
CA ARG A 183 4.51 -20.20 20.37
C ARG A 183 3.08 -20.14 19.87
N ARG A 184 2.58 -21.19 19.22
CA ARG A 184 1.16 -21.23 18.84
C ARG A 184 0.27 -21.07 20.08
N ARG A 185 -0.76 -20.23 20.01
CA ARG A 185 -1.72 -20.01 21.10
C ARG A 185 -2.43 -21.32 21.37
N ARG A 186 -2.33 -21.79 22.60
CA ARG A 186 -3.02 -23.00 23.04
C ARG A 186 -4.53 -22.68 23.20
N PRO A 187 -5.43 -23.44 22.58
CA PRO A 187 -6.88 -23.29 22.78
C PRO A 187 -7.24 -23.46 24.26
N LEU A 188 -8.12 -22.61 24.81
CA LEU A 188 -8.47 -22.63 26.24
C LEU A 188 -9.18 -23.93 26.65
N ASP A 189 -9.99 -24.47 25.75
CA ASP A 189 -10.66 -25.76 25.83
C ASP A 189 -9.69 -26.96 25.94
N SER A 190 -8.44 -26.81 25.51
CA SER A 190 -7.41 -27.85 25.70
C SER A 190 -6.84 -27.92 27.13
N VAL A 191 -7.26 -27.01 28.01
CA VAL A 191 -6.92 -26.99 29.43
C VAL A 191 -8.17 -27.37 30.22
N VAL A 192 -8.20 -28.60 30.73
CA VAL A 192 -9.34 -29.12 31.49
C VAL A 192 -9.20 -28.72 32.95
N LEU A 193 -10.17 -27.94 33.45
CA LEU A 193 -10.32 -27.51 34.84
C LEU A 193 -11.70 -27.94 35.35
N ASP A 194 -11.94 -27.79 36.65
CA ASP A 194 -13.28 -28.02 37.20
C ASP A 194 -14.32 -27.07 36.58
N LYS A 195 -15.57 -27.56 36.54
CA LYS A 195 -16.70 -26.90 35.90
C LYS A 195 -16.89 -25.47 36.42
N GLY A 196 -16.88 -24.49 35.52
CA GLY A 196 -17.14 -23.09 35.85
C GLY A 196 -15.89 -22.28 36.22
N ILE A 197 -14.74 -22.91 36.48
CA ILE A 197 -13.52 -22.17 36.86
C ILE A 197 -12.99 -21.34 35.69
N SER A 198 -12.83 -21.97 34.51
CA SER A 198 -12.32 -21.28 33.32
C SER A 198 -13.23 -20.12 32.92
N GLU A 199 -14.55 -20.31 32.94
CA GLU A 199 -15.53 -19.29 32.58
C GLU A 199 -15.52 -18.11 33.57
N ASN A 200 -15.42 -18.40 34.87
CA ASN A 200 -15.37 -17.37 35.91
C ASN A 200 -14.12 -16.49 35.80
N ILE A 201 -12.94 -17.10 35.62
CA ILE A 201 -11.68 -16.36 35.46
C ILE A 201 -11.70 -15.54 34.16
N VAL A 202 -12.16 -16.13 33.05
CA VAL A 202 -12.26 -15.41 31.77
C VAL A 202 -13.20 -14.22 31.88
N ARG A 203 -14.33 -14.36 32.59
CA ARG A 203 -15.26 -13.25 32.84
C ARG A 203 -14.60 -12.16 33.69
N ASP A 204 -13.98 -12.51 34.81
CA ASP A 204 -13.35 -11.54 35.71
C ASP A 204 -12.22 -10.76 35.01
N VAL A 205 -11.36 -11.43 34.24
CA VAL A 205 -10.32 -10.76 33.45
C VAL A 205 -10.92 -9.84 32.38
N LYS A 206 -12.01 -10.24 31.72
CA LYS A 206 -12.72 -9.38 30.76
C LYS A 206 -13.34 -8.16 31.44
N ASP A 207 -13.91 -8.33 32.61
CA ASP A 207 -14.49 -7.25 33.41
C ASP A 207 -13.40 -6.28 33.88
N PHE A 208 -12.24 -6.78 34.28
CA PHE A 208 -11.07 -5.97 34.63
C PHE A 208 -10.59 -5.12 33.44
N ILE A 209 -10.40 -5.74 32.28
CA ILE A 209 -9.95 -5.04 31.05
C ILE A 209 -11.01 -4.04 30.56
N GLY A 210 -12.30 -4.36 30.72
CA GLY A 210 -13.42 -3.53 30.28
C GLY A 210 -13.71 -2.31 31.14
N ASN A 211 -13.18 -2.25 32.37
CA ASN A 211 -13.48 -1.19 33.34
C ASN A 211 -12.26 -0.33 33.75
N PRO A 212 -11.42 0.17 32.82
CA PRO A 212 -10.23 0.94 33.19
C PRO A 212 -10.59 2.22 33.97
N LYS A 213 -11.72 2.86 33.60
CA LYS A 213 -12.20 4.10 34.22
C LYS A 213 -12.48 3.94 35.73
N TRP A 214 -13.01 2.80 36.15
CA TRP A 214 -13.31 2.53 37.57
C TRP A 214 -12.04 2.57 38.44
N TYR A 215 -10.91 2.09 37.91
CA TYR A 215 -9.61 2.09 38.60
C TYR A 215 -8.97 3.48 38.59
N THR A 216 -9.06 4.21 37.47
CA THR A 216 -8.56 5.58 37.36
C THR A 216 -9.28 6.53 38.31
N ASP A 217 -10.62 6.48 38.35
CA ASP A 217 -11.46 7.37 39.17
C ASP A 217 -11.27 7.14 40.68
N ARG A 218 -10.80 5.94 41.08
CA ARG A 218 -10.57 5.56 42.49
C ARG A 218 -9.11 5.63 42.92
N GLY A 219 -8.23 6.23 42.11
CA GLY A 219 -6.85 6.55 42.51
C GLY A 219 -5.94 5.35 42.76
N LYS A 220 -6.28 4.16 42.23
CA LYS A 220 -5.41 2.98 42.28
C LYS A 220 -4.60 2.90 40.99
N THR A 221 -3.58 3.74 40.88
CA THR A 221 -2.45 3.56 39.94
C THR A 221 -1.38 2.70 40.58
#